data_AF-A0A1V6EDP9-F1
#
_entry.id   AF-A0A1V6EDP9-F1
#
_cell.length_a   1.000
_cell.length_b   1.000
_cell.length_c   1.000
_cell.angle_alpha   90.00
_cell.angle_beta   90.00
_cell.angle_gamma   90.00
#
_symmetry.space_group_name_H-M   'P 1'
#
loop_
_entity.id
_entity.type
_entity.pdbx_description
1 polymer ?
#
loop_
_entity_poly.entity_id
_entity_poly.type
_entity_poly.pdbx_seq_one_letter_code
_entity_poly.pdbx_strand_id
1 'polypeptide(L)'
;MRKHTYFRTKYITLVLLILLFPLLTVLSASDYDRAFVQKTADNLSIQALSPYKNSQGIEYWSFCTSKNNQPRYVSGTNPHQGTDLTINVGEYIYPIYDGEIVYIKKDTSAQLGHIVVKSDIGYEEPVYIEYLHVIPIRGLDENDYVYTSIPIATIDEYNRYDSHLHIGRVNEDRTLHYQIYDLFSDVLRWNNGSDLDVFSYPVFNHETNIFSVTAYVSSDTENLDYYGGYGRFSLKYITFHYSVNNGTWKSFNIAEHDKDFRYSFNIKDMTGSKSKDVVKYYITATRDNQSNTDTTFKNAPYTVAYYPAYYAHPSPALTKEQADRIALSLTIK
;
A
#
# COMPACT_ATOMS: atom_id res chain seq x y z
N MET A 1 -37.85 39.55 45.78
CA MET A 1 -38.12 38.65 44.63
C MET A 1 -37.01 38.64 43.55
N ARG A 2 -35.71 38.69 43.89
CA ARG A 2 -34.60 38.69 42.89
C ARG A 2 -33.66 37.46 42.95
N LYS A 3 -33.78 36.59 43.96
CA LYS A 3 -32.85 35.46 44.16
C LYS A 3 -33.22 34.19 43.38
N HIS A 4 -34.50 33.93 43.12
CA HIS A 4 -34.94 32.71 42.42
C HIS A 4 -34.68 32.74 40.92
N THR A 5 -34.73 33.92 40.30
CA THR A 5 -34.47 34.08 38.86
C THR A 5 -33.01 33.79 38.53
N TYR A 6 -32.07 34.30 39.35
CA TYR A 6 -30.62 34.13 39.14
C TYR A 6 -30.14 32.69 39.33
N PHE A 7 -30.77 31.94 40.24
CA PHE A 7 -30.49 30.51 40.44
C PHE A 7 -30.95 29.71 39.20
N ARG A 8 -32.17 29.93 38.72
CA ARG A 8 -32.70 29.23 37.54
C ARG A 8 -31.89 29.49 36.26
N THR A 9 -31.39 30.71 36.05
CA THR A 9 -30.56 31.01 34.87
C THR A 9 -29.25 30.22 34.89
N LYS A 10 -28.56 30.12 36.04
CA LYS A 10 -27.28 29.39 36.15
C LYS A 10 -27.42 27.89 35.84
N TYR A 11 -28.47 27.24 36.31
CA TYR A 11 -28.70 25.82 36.02
C TYR A 11 -29.08 25.59 34.55
N ILE A 12 -29.86 26.48 33.95
CA ILE A 12 -30.21 26.39 32.53
C ILE A 12 -28.96 26.56 31.65
N THR A 13 -28.06 27.50 31.98
CA THR A 13 -26.79 27.68 31.26
C THR A 13 -25.86 26.48 31.42
N LEU A 14 -25.77 25.89 32.62
CA LEU A 14 -24.96 24.68 32.87
C LEU A 14 -25.50 23.46 32.11
N VAL A 15 -26.83 23.27 32.10
CA VAL A 15 -27.48 22.17 31.37
C VAL A 15 -27.33 22.35 29.85
N LEU A 16 -27.44 23.58 29.34
CA LEU A 16 -27.15 23.89 27.94
C LEU A 16 -25.68 23.59 27.57
N LEU A 17 -24.72 23.93 28.43
CA LEU A 17 -23.30 23.61 28.23
C LEU A 17 -23.03 22.10 28.23
N ILE A 18 -23.68 21.34 29.12
CA ILE A 18 -23.57 19.88 29.19
C ILE A 18 -24.23 19.22 27.97
N LEU A 19 -25.31 19.79 27.41
CA LEU A 19 -25.97 19.31 26.19
C LEU A 19 -25.24 19.72 24.90
N LEU A 20 -24.50 20.83 24.92
CA LEU A 20 -23.65 21.27 23.79
C LEU A 20 -22.31 20.51 23.72
N PHE A 21 -21.80 20.03 24.85
CA PHE A 21 -20.57 19.23 24.91
C PHE A 21 -20.61 17.96 24.03
N PRO A 22 -21.68 17.13 24.05
CA PRO A 22 -21.77 15.97 23.17
C PRO A 22 -21.90 16.35 21.69
N LEU A 23 -22.51 17.49 21.35
CA LEU A 23 -22.55 18.01 19.97
C LEU A 23 -21.16 18.43 19.45
N LEU A 24 -20.26 18.85 20.34
CA LEU A 24 -18.85 19.12 20.02
C LEU A 24 -18.01 17.83 19.94
N THR A 25 -18.39 16.75 20.63
CA THR A 25 -17.67 15.47 20.57
C THR A 25 -18.13 14.56 19.42
N VAL A 26 -19.36 14.72 18.91
CA VAL A 26 -19.86 13.93 17.77
C VAL A 26 -19.21 14.38 16.43
N LEU A 27 -18.59 15.55 16.39
CA LEU A 27 -17.82 16.04 15.23
C LEU A 27 -16.33 15.64 15.24
N SER A 28 -15.89 14.80 16.17
CA SER A 28 -14.51 14.26 16.19
C SER A 28 -14.44 12.72 16.26
N ALA A 29 -15.55 12.03 16.05
CA ALA A 29 -15.48 10.68 15.48
C ALA A 29 -15.21 10.88 13.99
N SER A 30 -13.98 11.23 13.64
CA SER A 30 -13.54 11.13 12.24
C SER A 30 -13.77 9.67 11.85
N ASP A 31 -14.64 9.42 10.89
CA ASP A 31 -14.44 8.27 10.01
C ASP A 31 -13.00 8.40 9.53
N TYR A 32 -12.14 7.54 10.06
CA TYR A 32 -10.72 7.60 9.83
C TYR A 32 -10.53 7.17 8.37
N ASP A 33 -10.37 8.14 7.46
CA ASP A 33 -10.09 7.92 6.04
C ASP A 33 -8.83 7.06 5.89
N ARG A 34 -9.01 5.74 5.71
CA ARG A 34 -7.91 4.81 5.44
C ARG A 34 -7.71 4.81 3.93
N ALA A 35 -6.59 5.27 3.38
CA ALA A 35 -6.35 5.07 1.95
C ALA A 35 -5.79 3.67 1.64
N PHE A 36 -5.25 2.96 2.64
CA PHE A 36 -4.70 1.62 2.49
C PHE A 36 -5.33 0.64 3.47
N VAL A 37 -5.59 -0.57 2.99
CA VAL A 37 -5.97 -1.71 3.80
C VAL A 37 -5.13 -2.92 3.37
N GLN A 38 -4.64 -3.68 4.35
CA GLN A 38 -4.05 -4.98 4.07
C GLN A 38 -5.16 -6.03 3.91
N LYS A 39 -5.14 -6.76 2.80
CA LYS A 39 -5.92 -7.99 2.62
C LYS A 39 -4.95 -9.09 2.21
N THR A 40 -4.93 -10.21 2.95
CA THR A 40 -4.18 -11.40 2.54
C THR A 40 -4.86 -12.07 1.35
N ALA A 41 -4.06 -12.52 0.39
CA ALA A 41 -4.47 -13.49 -0.61
C ALA A 41 -4.33 -14.89 -0.03
N ASP A 42 -5.39 -15.41 0.56
CA ASP A 42 -5.44 -16.82 0.87
C ASP A 42 -6.19 -17.53 -0.27
N ASN A 43 -5.64 -18.63 -0.77
CA ASN A 43 -6.25 -19.52 -1.78
C ASN A 43 -6.48 -18.91 -3.18
N LEU A 44 -5.48 -18.26 -3.75
CA LEU A 44 -5.48 -17.90 -5.17
C LEU A 44 -5.64 -19.15 -6.05
N SER A 45 -6.69 -19.19 -6.86
CA SER A 45 -6.93 -20.25 -7.84
C SER A 45 -6.31 -19.96 -9.21
N ILE A 46 -5.99 -18.69 -9.48
CA ILE A 46 -5.50 -18.18 -10.76
C ILE A 46 -4.34 -17.22 -10.51
N GLN A 47 -3.25 -17.44 -11.22
CA GLN A 47 -2.06 -16.58 -11.19
C GLN A 47 -2.29 -15.30 -11.99
N ALA A 48 -1.83 -14.15 -11.47
CA ALA A 48 -1.89 -12.89 -12.21
C ALA A 48 -0.91 -12.89 -13.39
N LEU A 49 -1.36 -12.32 -14.51
CA LEU A 49 -0.51 -12.11 -15.68
C LEU A 49 0.08 -10.69 -15.68
N SER A 50 1.15 -10.50 -16.44
CA SER A 50 1.64 -9.16 -16.73
C SER A 50 0.59 -8.36 -17.53
N PRO A 51 0.39 -7.07 -17.20
CA PRO A 51 -0.45 -6.17 -18.00
C PRO A 51 0.20 -5.79 -19.34
N TYR A 52 1.45 -6.18 -19.60
CA TYR A 52 2.20 -5.82 -20.80
C TYR A 52 2.65 -7.06 -21.58
N LYS A 53 2.24 -7.15 -22.85
CA LYS A 53 2.47 -8.30 -23.73
C LYS A 53 2.80 -7.85 -25.15
N ASN A 54 3.59 -8.63 -25.89
CA ASN A 54 3.67 -8.44 -27.34
C ASN A 54 2.44 -9.00 -28.08
N SER A 55 2.41 -8.80 -29.39
CA SER A 55 1.34 -9.27 -30.29
C SER A 55 1.19 -10.80 -30.35
N GLN A 56 2.17 -11.57 -29.87
CA GLN A 56 2.09 -13.02 -29.72
C GLN A 56 1.58 -13.46 -28.35
N GLY A 57 1.24 -12.53 -27.46
CA GLY A 57 0.79 -12.82 -26.09
C GLY A 57 1.91 -13.16 -25.11
N ILE A 58 3.19 -12.94 -25.49
CA ILE A 58 4.32 -13.16 -24.57
C ILE A 58 4.39 -11.98 -23.60
N GLU A 59 4.41 -12.30 -22.31
CA GLU A 59 4.45 -11.33 -21.21
C GLU A 59 5.82 -10.68 -21.04
N TYR A 60 5.82 -9.36 -20.87
CA TYR A 60 6.96 -8.56 -20.45
C TYR A 60 6.76 -8.04 -19.03
N TRP A 61 7.81 -8.09 -18.23
CA TRP A 61 7.78 -7.70 -16.82
C TRP A 61 8.52 -6.39 -16.67
N SER A 62 7.83 -5.29 -16.98
CA SER A 62 8.39 -3.94 -16.96
C SER A 62 8.94 -3.55 -15.60
N PHE A 63 9.97 -2.71 -15.59
CA PHE A 63 10.54 -2.22 -14.35
C PHE A 63 9.52 -1.40 -13.54
N CYS A 64 9.52 -1.59 -12.22
CA CYS A 64 8.74 -0.76 -11.30
C CYS A 64 9.59 0.44 -10.88
N THR A 65 9.12 1.64 -11.17
CA THR A 65 9.80 2.91 -10.83
C THR A 65 9.20 3.58 -9.60
N SER A 66 7.99 3.21 -9.19
CA SER A 66 7.38 3.68 -7.94
C SER A 66 6.45 2.64 -7.37
N LYS A 67 6.75 2.11 -6.19
CA LYS A 67 6.02 0.98 -5.59
C LYS A 67 4.75 1.44 -4.89
N ASN A 68 3.81 0.53 -4.69
CA ASN A 68 2.64 0.76 -3.84
C ASN A 68 3.05 0.99 -2.38
N ASN A 69 2.36 1.92 -1.73
CA ASN A 69 2.63 2.42 -0.39
C ASN A 69 4.04 3.06 -0.23
N GLN A 70 4.69 3.46 -1.33
CA GLN A 70 5.99 4.12 -1.28
C GLN A 70 5.90 5.57 -0.79
N PRO A 71 6.71 5.98 0.21
CA PRO A 71 6.84 7.38 0.59
C PRO A 71 7.54 8.20 -0.51
N ARG A 72 6.96 9.33 -0.92
CA ARG A 72 7.45 10.15 -2.05
C ARG A 72 7.47 11.65 -1.75
N TYR A 73 8.28 12.41 -2.49
CA TYR A 73 8.26 13.87 -2.50
C TYR A 73 7.63 14.40 -3.80
N VAL A 74 6.30 14.29 -3.92
CA VAL A 74 5.58 14.66 -5.15
C VAL A 74 4.33 15.48 -4.85
N SER A 75 3.84 16.21 -5.85
CA SER A 75 2.53 16.91 -5.83
C SER A 75 1.34 15.99 -6.15
N GLY A 76 1.55 14.67 -6.14
CA GLY A 76 0.55 13.62 -6.34
C GLY A 76 0.23 12.86 -5.05
N THR A 77 -0.20 11.60 -5.18
CA THR A 77 -0.55 10.74 -4.03
C THR A 77 0.71 10.40 -3.22
N ASN A 78 0.62 10.62 -1.90
CA ASN A 78 1.71 10.33 -0.97
C ASN A 78 1.14 9.78 0.36
N PRO A 79 1.42 8.52 0.72
CA PRO A 79 2.20 7.54 -0.04
C PRO A 79 1.57 7.17 -1.38
N HIS A 80 2.37 6.53 -2.22
CA HIS A 80 1.95 6.13 -3.56
C HIS A 80 0.81 5.09 -3.52
N GLN A 81 -0.30 5.39 -4.18
CA GLN A 81 -1.54 4.61 -4.19
C GLN A 81 -1.64 3.65 -5.38
N GLY A 82 -0.59 2.88 -5.61
CA GLY A 82 -0.47 1.94 -6.73
C GLY A 82 0.98 1.77 -7.12
N THR A 83 1.21 1.21 -8.30
CA THR A 83 2.54 0.86 -8.78
C THR A 83 2.77 1.42 -10.17
N ASP A 84 3.87 2.13 -10.35
CA ASP A 84 4.25 2.74 -11.63
C ASP A 84 5.22 1.81 -12.36
N LEU A 85 4.81 1.32 -13.54
CA LEU A 85 5.58 0.45 -14.41
C LEU A 85 6.06 1.21 -15.65
N THR A 86 7.36 1.15 -15.96
CA THR A 86 7.91 1.77 -17.17
C THR A 86 7.43 1.06 -18.42
N ILE A 87 6.49 1.68 -19.12
CA ILE A 87 5.95 1.20 -20.39
C ILE A 87 5.89 2.39 -21.35
N ASN A 88 6.30 2.17 -22.59
CA ASN A 88 6.37 3.23 -23.60
C ASN A 88 4.98 3.65 -24.06
N VAL A 89 4.87 4.91 -24.49
CA VAL A 89 3.67 5.48 -25.10
C VAL A 89 3.17 4.62 -26.25
N GLY A 90 1.85 4.39 -26.31
CA GLY A 90 1.21 3.63 -27.38
C GLY A 90 1.29 2.11 -27.25
N GLU A 91 2.05 1.58 -26.30
CA GLU A 91 2.07 0.14 -26.02
C GLU A 91 0.74 -0.32 -25.45
N TYR A 92 0.34 -1.54 -25.82
CA TYR A 92 -0.93 -2.12 -25.39
C TYR A 92 -0.89 -2.64 -23.96
N ILE A 93 -1.97 -2.35 -23.23
CA ILE A 93 -2.22 -2.80 -21.86
C ILE A 93 -3.34 -3.82 -21.84
N TYR A 94 -3.10 -4.91 -21.12
CA TYR A 94 -3.98 -6.06 -20.97
C TYR A 94 -4.44 -6.16 -19.52
N PRO A 95 -5.65 -6.67 -19.26
CA PRO A 95 -6.07 -6.93 -17.90
C PRO A 95 -5.23 -8.11 -17.35
N ILE A 96 -4.94 -8.08 -16.05
CA ILE A 96 -4.10 -9.11 -15.39
C ILE A 96 -4.90 -10.38 -15.07
N TYR A 97 -6.23 -10.26 -15.10
CA TYR A 97 -7.23 -11.30 -14.97
C TYR A 97 -8.38 -11.04 -15.94
N ASP A 98 -9.09 -12.08 -16.34
CA ASP A 98 -10.35 -11.92 -17.07
C ASP A 98 -11.40 -11.33 -16.11
N GLY A 99 -12.28 -10.46 -16.62
CA GLY A 99 -13.24 -9.80 -15.75
C GLY A 99 -14.14 -8.80 -16.46
N GLU A 100 -14.89 -8.04 -15.67
CA GLU A 100 -15.84 -7.04 -16.12
C GLU A 100 -15.29 -5.62 -15.88
N ILE A 101 -15.41 -4.73 -16.87
CA ILE A 101 -15.11 -3.30 -16.68
C ILE A 101 -16.21 -2.70 -15.80
N VAL A 102 -15.86 -2.33 -14.56
CA VAL A 102 -16.80 -1.66 -13.64
C VAL A 102 -16.63 -0.15 -13.60
N TYR A 103 -15.58 0.35 -14.25
CA TYR A 103 -15.37 1.79 -14.43
C TYR A 103 -14.49 2.09 -15.63
N ILE A 104 -14.86 3.12 -16.38
CA ILE A 104 -14.04 3.64 -17.46
C ILE A 104 -14.11 5.17 -17.53
N LYS A 105 -12.95 5.82 -17.41
CA LYS A 105 -12.78 7.23 -17.74
C LYS A 105 -12.05 7.34 -19.07
N LYS A 106 -12.79 7.77 -20.10
CA LYS A 106 -12.28 7.97 -21.47
C LYS A 106 -11.60 9.34 -21.68
N ASP A 107 -11.72 10.23 -20.71
CA ASP A 107 -11.04 11.53 -20.72
C ASP A 107 -9.55 11.35 -20.41
N THR A 108 -8.73 11.48 -21.44
CA THR A 108 -7.26 11.37 -21.39
C THR A 108 -6.58 12.71 -21.21
N SER A 109 -7.32 13.81 -21.03
CA SER A 109 -6.71 15.11 -20.76
C SER A 109 -5.82 15.02 -19.52
N ALA A 110 -4.56 15.45 -19.63
CA ALA A 110 -3.56 15.33 -18.57
C ALA A 110 -3.31 13.90 -18.06
N GLN A 111 -3.36 12.88 -18.93
CA GLN A 111 -3.12 11.48 -18.59
C GLN A 111 -4.13 10.90 -17.58
N LEU A 112 -5.39 11.36 -17.61
CA LEU A 112 -6.42 10.97 -16.65
C LEU A 112 -7.26 9.76 -17.06
N GLY A 113 -6.96 9.12 -18.18
CA GLY A 113 -7.68 7.93 -18.60
C GLY A 113 -7.43 6.78 -17.63
N HIS A 114 -8.50 6.04 -17.34
CA HIS A 114 -8.57 5.11 -16.21
C HIS A 114 -9.58 4.00 -16.51
N ILE A 115 -9.20 2.74 -16.30
CA ILE A 115 -10.08 1.57 -16.35
C ILE A 115 -10.00 0.82 -15.02
N VAL A 116 -11.13 0.33 -14.50
CA VAL A 116 -11.14 -0.67 -13.40
C VAL A 116 -11.82 -1.95 -13.87
N VAL A 117 -11.12 -3.07 -13.70
CA VAL A 117 -11.62 -4.41 -14.02
C VAL A 117 -11.90 -5.16 -12.72
N LYS A 118 -13.13 -5.63 -12.56
CA LYS A 118 -13.56 -6.53 -11.49
C LYS A 118 -13.36 -7.97 -11.95
N SER A 119 -12.65 -8.77 -11.15
CA SER A 119 -12.34 -10.16 -11.48
C SER A 119 -12.68 -11.10 -10.32
N ASP A 120 -13.37 -12.19 -10.63
CA ASP A 120 -13.71 -13.26 -9.68
C ASP A 120 -12.66 -14.39 -9.78
N ILE A 121 -11.61 -14.29 -8.96
CA ILE A 121 -10.40 -15.15 -9.09
C ILE A 121 -10.26 -16.20 -7.97
N GLY A 122 -11.36 -16.49 -7.27
CA GLY A 122 -11.40 -17.48 -6.19
C GLY A 122 -11.12 -16.93 -4.78
N TYR A 123 -11.15 -15.60 -4.60
CA TYR A 123 -11.20 -14.96 -3.28
C TYR A 123 -12.60 -15.02 -2.66
N GLU A 124 -12.68 -14.74 -1.35
CA GLU A 124 -13.96 -14.47 -0.68
C GLU A 124 -14.71 -13.28 -1.30
N GLU A 125 -13.97 -12.28 -1.81
CA GLU A 125 -14.50 -11.09 -2.48
C GLU A 125 -13.83 -10.89 -3.86
N PRO A 126 -14.54 -10.32 -4.85
CA PRO A 126 -13.94 -9.95 -6.13
C PRO A 126 -12.73 -9.02 -5.95
N VAL A 127 -11.77 -9.09 -6.86
CA VAL A 127 -10.66 -8.13 -6.91
C VAL A 127 -10.95 -7.04 -7.94
N TYR A 128 -10.59 -5.81 -7.63
CA TYR A 128 -10.72 -4.66 -8.53
C TYR A 128 -9.33 -4.14 -8.85
N ILE A 129 -8.95 -4.20 -10.12
CA ILE A 129 -7.64 -3.75 -10.59
C ILE A 129 -7.83 -2.48 -11.40
N GLU A 130 -7.16 -1.42 -11.00
CA GLU A 130 -7.16 -0.14 -11.70
C GLU A 130 -5.95 -0.01 -12.63
N TYR A 131 -6.17 0.65 -13.76
CA TYR A 131 -5.17 0.97 -14.79
C TYR A 131 -5.30 2.45 -15.13
N LEU A 132 -4.31 3.26 -14.76
CA LEU A 132 -4.29 4.72 -14.93
C LEU A 132 -3.19 5.14 -15.91
N HIS A 133 -3.32 6.37 -16.43
CA HIS A 133 -2.43 6.96 -17.45
C HIS A 133 -2.49 6.22 -18.79
N VAL A 134 -3.71 5.80 -19.14
CA VAL A 134 -3.99 5.00 -20.33
C VAL A 134 -5.06 5.65 -21.21
N ILE A 135 -5.05 5.32 -22.49
CA ILE A 135 -6.10 5.63 -23.46
C ILE A 135 -6.93 4.34 -23.67
N PRO A 136 -8.17 4.25 -23.16
CA PRO A 136 -9.00 3.07 -23.36
C PRO A 136 -9.25 2.77 -24.85
N ILE A 137 -9.27 1.49 -25.23
CA ILE A 137 -9.57 1.07 -26.60
C ILE A 137 -10.99 1.52 -26.99
N ARG A 138 -11.12 2.05 -28.21
CA ARG A 138 -12.41 2.51 -28.74
C ARG A 138 -13.42 1.38 -28.77
N GLY A 139 -14.60 1.64 -28.22
CA GLY A 139 -15.72 0.70 -28.20
C GLY A 139 -15.81 -0.13 -26.92
N LEU A 140 -14.88 0.04 -25.97
CA LEU A 140 -15.05 -0.46 -24.60
C LEU A 140 -15.90 0.52 -23.79
N ASP A 141 -16.80 -0.03 -22.97
CA ASP A 141 -17.68 0.67 -22.04
C ASP A 141 -17.78 -0.09 -20.70
N GLU A 142 -18.39 0.52 -19.69
CA GLU A 142 -18.73 -0.18 -18.45
C GLU A 142 -19.66 -1.37 -18.73
N ASN A 143 -19.51 -2.44 -17.94
CA ASN A 143 -20.16 -3.75 -18.07
C ASN A 143 -19.65 -4.63 -19.23
N ASP A 144 -18.66 -4.17 -20.00
CA ASP A 144 -18.00 -5.05 -20.97
C ASP A 144 -17.13 -6.10 -20.26
N TYR A 145 -17.22 -7.34 -20.71
CA TYR A 145 -16.34 -8.41 -20.26
C TYR A 145 -15.06 -8.42 -21.10
N VAL A 146 -13.90 -8.39 -20.42
CA VAL A 146 -12.57 -8.34 -21.02
C VAL A 146 -11.77 -9.58 -20.69
N TYR A 147 -10.88 -9.94 -21.60
CA TYR A 147 -10.01 -11.11 -21.48
C TYR A 147 -8.56 -10.68 -21.45
N THR A 148 -7.75 -11.40 -20.68
CA THR A 148 -6.30 -11.25 -20.59
C THR A 148 -5.56 -11.32 -21.93
N SER A 149 -6.19 -11.87 -22.97
CA SER A 149 -5.64 -11.97 -24.33
C SER A 149 -5.97 -10.78 -25.23
N ILE A 150 -6.85 -9.86 -24.79
CA ILE A 150 -7.32 -8.71 -25.58
C ILE A 150 -6.90 -7.42 -24.87
N PRO A 151 -6.28 -6.46 -25.57
CA PRO A 151 -5.88 -5.21 -24.95
C PRO A 151 -7.11 -4.35 -24.57
N ILE A 152 -7.03 -3.70 -23.41
CA ILE A 152 -8.07 -2.80 -22.90
C ILE A 152 -7.72 -1.32 -23.08
N ALA A 153 -6.43 -1.02 -23.22
CA ALA A 153 -5.96 0.36 -23.42
C ALA A 153 -4.59 0.40 -24.10
N THR A 154 -4.13 1.60 -24.43
CA THR A 154 -2.72 1.90 -24.72
C THR A 154 -2.17 2.89 -23.70
N ILE A 155 -0.85 2.92 -23.50
CA ILE A 155 -0.23 3.96 -22.65
C ILE A 155 -0.38 5.34 -23.29
N ASP A 156 -0.81 6.30 -22.47
CA ASP A 156 -1.04 7.68 -22.90
C ASP A 156 0.27 8.43 -23.12
N GLU A 157 0.22 9.49 -23.93
CA GLU A 157 1.38 10.32 -24.22
C GLU A 157 1.83 11.15 -23.01
N TYR A 158 3.10 11.56 -23.03
CA TYR A 158 3.67 12.42 -22.00
C TYR A 158 2.89 13.72 -21.88
N ASN A 159 2.46 14.07 -20.67
CA ASN A 159 1.85 15.36 -20.42
C ASN A 159 2.26 15.93 -19.05
N ARG A 160 1.91 15.21 -17.98
CA ARG A 160 2.23 15.60 -16.59
C ARG A 160 3.32 14.72 -15.97
N TYR A 161 3.35 13.45 -16.36
CA TYR A 161 4.27 12.43 -15.87
C TYR A 161 4.95 11.73 -17.04
N ASP A 162 6.17 11.24 -16.80
CA ASP A 162 6.86 10.35 -17.74
C ASP A 162 5.96 9.17 -18.10
N SER A 163 6.11 8.61 -19.30
CA SER A 163 5.27 7.50 -19.77
C SER A 163 5.38 6.29 -18.84
N HIS A 164 4.27 5.90 -18.22
CA HIS A 164 4.19 4.72 -17.36
C HIS A 164 2.74 4.21 -17.28
N LEU A 165 2.60 2.95 -16.87
CA LEU A 165 1.32 2.43 -16.38
C LEU A 165 1.29 2.60 -14.86
N HIS A 166 0.28 3.27 -14.34
CA HIS A 166 -0.04 3.18 -12.91
C HIS A 166 -1.09 2.07 -12.71
N ILE A 167 -0.71 1.00 -12.01
CA ILE A 167 -1.55 -0.16 -11.72
C ILE A 167 -1.75 -0.32 -10.22
N GLY A 168 -2.99 -0.56 -9.79
CA GLY A 168 -3.32 -0.68 -8.38
C GLY A 168 -4.40 -1.72 -8.12
N ARG A 169 -4.51 -2.18 -6.88
CA ARG A 169 -5.67 -2.94 -6.39
C ARG A 169 -6.50 -2.03 -5.52
N VAL A 170 -7.79 -1.93 -5.80
CA VAL A 170 -8.73 -1.03 -5.12
C VAL A 170 -9.96 -1.77 -4.60
N ASN A 171 -10.80 -1.08 -3.82
CA ASN A 171 -12.17 -1.53 -3.56
C ASN A 171 -13.12 -1.10 -4.68
N GLU A 172 -14.35 -1.59 -4.62
CA GLU A 172 -15.41 -1.28 -5.60
C GLU A 172 -15.60 0.23 -5.81
N ASP A 173 -15.62 1.01 -4.72
CA ASP A 173 -15.79 2.47 -4.76
C ASP A 173 -14.50 3.24 -5.13
N ARG A 174 -13.36 2.54 -5.28
CA ARG A 174 -12.02 3.12 -5.54
C ARG A 174 -11.57 4.14 -4.49
N THR A 175 -12.03 3.97 -3.25
CA THR A 175 -11.69 4.82 -2.10
C THR A 175 -10.58 4.23 -1.24
N LEU A 176 -10.33 2.93 -1.36
CA LEU A 176 -9.31 2.17 -0.63
C LEU A 176 -8.38 1.49 -1.62
N HIS A 177 -7.07 1.53 -1.35
CA HIS A 177 -6.05 0.79 -2.07
C HIS A 177 -5.57 -0.40 -1.21
N TYR A 178 -5.22 -1.49 -1.88
CA TYR A 178 -4.75 -2.72 -1.27
C TYR A 178 -3.33 -3.02 -1.76
N GLN A 179 -2.64 -3.95 -1.10
CA GLN A 179 -1.42 -4.51 -1.67
C GLN A 179 -1.75 -5.29 -2.94
N ILE A 180 -0.81 -5.24 -3.91
CA ILE A 180 -0.91 -5.98 -5.16
C ILE A 180 0.11 -7.13 -5.21
N TYR A 181 1.14 -7.08 -4.35
CA TYR A 181 2.19 -8.09 -4.12
C TYR A 181 1.65 -9.51 -4.09
N ASP A 182 0.53 -9.70 -3.39
CA ASP A 182 -0.05 -11.00 -3.09
C ASP A 182 -0.51 -11.73 -4.35
N LEU A 183 -1.00 -10.99 -5.35
CA LEU A 183 -1.39 -11.49 -6.67
C LEU A 183 -0.20 -12.03 -7.49
N PHE A 184 1.02 -11.62 -7.16
CA PHE A 184 2.25 -11.97 -7.87
C PHE A 184 3.26 -12.76 -7.02
N SER A 185 2.86 -13.19 -5.81
CA SER A 185 3.77 -13.82 -4.85
C SER A 185 4.30 -15.19 -5.30
N ASP A 186 3.56 -15.91 -6.14
CA ASP A 186 3.95 -17.18 -6.76
C ASP A 186 4.61 -17.02 -8.15
N VAL A 187 4.65 -15.80 -8.69
CA VAL A 187 5.28 -15.47 -9.97
C VAL A 187 6.75 -15.15 -9.74
N LEU A 188 7.70 -15.88 -10.33
CA LEU A 188 9.15 -15.60 -10.18
C LEU A 188 9.61 -14.21 -10.70
N ARG A 189 8.69 -13.45 -11.30
CA ARG A 189 8.92 -12.12 -11.87
C ARG A 189 8.64 -11.07 -10.81
N TRP A 190 9.16 -9.85 -11.01
CA TRP A 190 9.08 -8.78 -10.01
C TRP A 190 9.54 -9.21 -8.61
N ASN A 191 10.52 -10.12 -8.55
CA ASN A 191 11.00 -10.72 -7.31
C ASN A 191 9.85 -11.29 -6.45
N ASN A 192 9.01 -12.15 -7.04
CA ASN A 192 7.84 -12.72 -6.36
C ASN A 192 6.88 -11.63 -5.87
N GLY A 193 6.62 -10.64 -6.75
CA GLY A 193 5.78 -9.48 -6.45
C GLY A 193 6.45 -8.42 -5.57
N SER A 194 7.61 -8.69 -4.96
CA SER A 194 8.26 -7.76 -4.02
C SER A 194 8.66 -6.44 -4.66
N ASP A 195 8.79 -6.37 -5.99
CA ASP A 195 9.01 -5.11 -6.71
C ASP A 195 7.78 -4.20 -6.73
N LEU A 196 6.57 -4.71 -6.45
CA LEU A 196 5.34 -3.94 -6.61
C LEU A 196 4.88 -3.20 -5.35
N ASP A 197 5.19 -3.69 -4.15
CA ASP A 197 4.83 -3.06 -2.87
C ASP A 197 6.08 -2.77 -2.05
N VAL A 198 6.08 -1.68 -1.25
CA VAL A 198 7.22 -1.41 -0.34
C VAL A 198 7.55 -2.60 0.54
N PHE A 199 6.54 -3.32 1.04
CA PHE A 199 6.69 -4.51 1.87
C PHE A 199 6.17 -5.75 1.16
N SER A 200 6.95 -6.85 1.22
CA SER A 200 6.43 -8.20 1.01
C SER A 200 5.64 -8.69 2.22
N TYR A 201 4.95 -9.84 2.10
CA TYR A 201 4.44 -10.54 3.29
C TYR A 201 5.60 -10.96 4.21
N PRO A 202 5.51 -10.68 5.53
CA PRO A 202 6.47 -11.20 6.47
C PRO A 202 6.33 -12.70 6.68
N VAL A 203 7.47 -13.34 6.90
CA VAL A 203 7.57 -14.78 7.18
C VAL A 203 8.08 -14.96 8.59
N PHE A 204 7.41 -15.80 9.37
CA PHE A 204 7.86 -16.19 10.71
C PHE A 204 8.16 -17.68 10.77
N ASN A 205 9.43 -18.01 10.99
CA ASN A 205 9.85 -19.38 11.25
C ASN A 205 9.59 -19.71 12.72
N HIS A 206 8.56 -20.51 12.98
CA HIS A 206 8.19 -20.91 14.33
C HIS A 206 9.22 -21.79 15.05
N GLU A 207 10.13 -22.46 14.35
CA GLU A 207 11.14 -23.34 14.98
C GLU A 207 12.33 -22.52 15.49
N THR A 208 12.76 -21.53 14.72
CA THR A 208 13.92 -20.70 15.03
C THR A 208 13.55 -19.34 15.64
N ASN A 209 12.25 -19.00 15.66
CA ASN A 209 11.71 -17.68 16.01
C ASN A 209 12.26 -16.53 15.14
N ILE A 210 12.74 -16.86 13.93
CA ILE A 210 13.22 -15.88 12.97
C ILE A 210 12.03 -15.26 12.25
N PHE A 211 11.95 -13.94 12.33
CA PHE A 211 11.07 -13.13 11.52
C PHE A 211 11.84 -12.53 10.37
N SER A 212 11.24 -12.53 9.19
CA SER A 212 11.80 -11.91 7.99
C SER A 212 10.76 -11.09 7.25
N VAL A 213 11.18 -9.98 6.65
CA VAL A 213 10.38 -9.21 5.70
C VAL A 213 11.29 -8.56 4.66
N THR A 214 10.85 -8.51 3.41
CA THR A 214 11.55 -7.76 2.36
C THR A 214 10.96 -6.37 2.27
N ALA A 215 11.81 -5.34 2.30
CA ALA A 215 11.34 -3.97 2.19
C ALA A 215 12.36 -3.03 1.52
N TYR A 216 11.91 -2.27 0.53
CA TYR A 216 12.75 -1.30 -0.20
C TYR A 216 11.88 -0.36 -1.03
N VAL A 217 12.48 0.74 -1.49
CA VAL A 217 11.85 1.67 -2.44
C VAL A 217 12.43 1.47 -3.83
N SER A 218 11.66 1.79 -4.86
CA SER A 218 12.11 1.82 -6.25
C SER A 218 12.10 3.25 -6.80
N SER A 219 12.98 3.55 -7.75
CA SER A 219 12.99 4.80 -8.51
C SER A 219 13.32 4.56 -9.97
N ASP A 220 12.87 5.50 -10.80
CA ASP A 220 13.37 5.84 -12.13
C ASP A 220 14.82 6.38 -12.19
N THR A 221 15.57 6.42 -11.08
CA THR A 221 17.00 6.78 -11.10
C THR A 221 17.84 5.52 -11.25
N GLU A 222 18.79 5.53 -12.19
CA GLU A 222 19.73 4.42 -12.40
C GLU A 222 20.57 4.18 -11.13
N ASN A 223 20.49 2.97 -10.57
CA ASN A 223 21.37 2.52 -9.50
C ASN A 223 22.30 1.44 -10.06
N LEU A 224 23.58 1.77 -10.21
CA LEU A 224 24.59 0.88 -10.78
C LEU A 224 25.10 -0.17 -9.78
N ASP A 225 24.82 0.01 -8.48
CA ASP A 225 25.33 -0.87 -7.41
C ASP A 225 24.46 -2.12 -7.19
N TYR A 226 23.23 -2.11 -7.70
CA TYR A 226 22.28 -3.23 -7.60
C TYR A 226 21.85 -3.67 -8.99
N TYR A 227 21.94 -4.98 -9.27
CA TYR A 227 21.71 -5.60 -10.58
C TYR A 227 20.47 -5.04 -11.31
N GLY A 228 20.68 -4.32 -12.42
CA GLY A 228 19.73 -4.32 -13.54
C GLY A 228 19.11 -3.02 -14.04
N GLY A 229 19.59 -1.83 -13.65
CA GLY A 229 19.08 -0.56 -14.19
C GLY A 229 17.76 -0.13 -13.54
N TYR A 230 17.68 1.15 -13.18
CA TYR A 230 16.64 1.76 -12.33
C TYR A 230 16.55 1.18 -10.90
N GLY A 231 16.62 2.06 -9.91
CA GLY A 231 17.20 1.72 -8.62
C GLY A 231 16.23 1.18 -7.60
N ARG A 232 16.51 -0.02 -7.10
CA ARG A 232 16.07 -0.45 -5.77
C ARG A 232 16.98 0.21 -4.73
N PHE A 233 16.39 0.79 -3.70
CA PHE A 233 17.13 1.43 -2.62
C PHE A 233 16.68 0.90 -1.27
N SER A 234 17.66 0.60 -0.42
CA SER A 234 17.40 0.13 0.93
C SER A 234 16.69 1.20 1.76
N LEU A 235 15.96 0.74 2.76
CA LEU A 235 15.45 1.61 3.81
C LEU A 235 16.59 1.94 4.78
N LYS A 236 16.47 3.09 5.45
CA LYS A 236 17.38 3.45 6.54
C LYS A 236 17.34 2.41 7.67
N TYR A 237 16.13 1.98 7.99
CA TYR A 237 15.83 0.87 8.89
C TYR A 237 14.36 0.50 8.74
N ILE A 238 14.02 -0.74 9.12
CA ILE A 238 12.66 -1.07 9.54
C ILE A 238 12.54 -0.89 11.06
N THR A 239 11.38 -0.50 11.55
CA THR A 239 11.07 -0.49 12.98
C THR A 239 10.03 -1.54 13.27
N PHE A 240 10.36 -2.50 14.13
CA PHE A 240 9.42 -3.50 14.62
C PHE A 240 8.76 -2.97 15.89
N HIS A 241 7.48 -2.64 15.82
CA HIS A 241 6.67 -2.23 16.96
C HIS A 241 5.95 -3.44 17.51
N TYR A 242 5.96 -3.64 18.82
CA TYR A 242 5.40 -4.85 19.42
C TYR A 242 4.81 -4.65 20.82
N SER A 243 3.87 -5.53 21.17
CA SER A 243 3.34 -5.71 22.53
C SER A 243 3.31 -7.21 22.86
N VAL A 244 3.89 -7.58 24.00
CA VAL A 244 3.90 -8.97 24.48
C VAL A 244 2.75 -9.17 25.46
N ASN A 245 1.89 -10.16 25.22
CA ASN A 245 0.75 -10.52 26.07
C ASN A 245 -0.16 -9.31 26.40
N ASN A 246 -0.43 -8.44 25.42
CA ASN A 246 -1.18 -7.19 25.57
C ASN A 246 -0.56 -6.17 26.55
N GLY A 247 0.75 -6.24 26.78
CA GLY A 247 1.50 -5.24 27.54
C GLY A 247 1.68 -3.91 26.80
N THR A 248 2.58 -3.07 27.33
CA THR A 248 2.93 -1.79 26.70
C THR A 248 3.62 -1.99 25.35
N TRP A 249 3.25 -1.18 24.37
CA TRP A 249 3.91 -1.12 23.07
C TRP A 249 5.36 -0.66 23.22
N LYS A 250 6.28 -1.39 22.58
CA LYS A 250 7.72 -1.14 22.52
C LYS A 250 8.16 -1.21 21.06
N SER A 251 9.41 -0.82 20.77
CA SER A 251 9.96 -0.95 19.42
C SER A 251 11.47 -1.09 19.41
N PHE A 252 12.00 -1.61 18.30
CA PHE A 252 13.43 -1.60 17.97
C PHE A 252 13.61 -1.44 16.46
N ASN A 253 14.78 -0.94 16.06
CA ASN A 253 15.13 -0.73 14.65
C ASN A 253 16.02 -1.87 14.15
N ILE A 254 15.85 -2.24 12.89
CA ILE A 254 16.67 -3.21 12.17
C ILE A 254 17.15 -2.53 10.89
N ALA A 255 18.46 -2.30 10.79
CA ALA A 255 19.09 -1.68 9.62
C ALA A 255 19.79 -2.71 8.72
N GLU A 256 20.20 -3.85 9.27
CA GLU A 256 20.87 -4.91 8.53
C GLU A 256 19.85 -5.68 7.66
N HIS A 257 20.22 -5.86 6.40
CA HIS A 257 19.46 -6.62 5.41
C HIS A 257 20.42 -7.37 4.48
N ASP A 258 19.92 -8.39 3.79
CA ASP A 258 20.67 -9.06 2.74
C ASP A 258 20.63 -8.30 1.40
N LYS A 259 21.22 -8.90 0.36
CA LYS A 259 21.28 -8.33 -0.99
C LYS A 259 19.90 -8.12 -1.65
N ASP A 260 18.88 -8.81 -1.17
CA ASP A 260 17.51 -8.77 -1.69
C ASP A 260 16.62 -7.89 -0.79
N PHE A 261 17.25 -7.07 0.07
CA PHE A 261 16.60 -6.17 1.03
C PHE A 261 15.71 -6.90 2.03
N ARG A 262 16.07 -8.15 2.37
CA ARG A 262 15.39 -8.93 3.40
C ARG A 262 15.99 -8.64 4.77
N TYR A 263 15.17 -8.09 5.65
CA TYR A 263 15.49 -7.85 7.05
C TYR A 263 15.07 -9.07 7.86
N SER A 264 16.00 -9.67 8.60
CA SER A 264 15.73 -10.88 9.40
C SER A 264 16.30 -10.77 10.80
N PHE A 265 15.51 -11.16 11.81
CA PHE A 265 15.92 -11.12 13.21
C PHE A 265 15.17 -12.15 14.05
N ASN A 266 15.75 -12.55 15.18
CA ASN A 266 15.09 -13.43 16.13
C ASN A 266 14.14 -12.63 17.03
N ILE A 267 12.82 -12.80 16.87
CA ILE A 267 11.84 -12.05 17.67
C ILE A 267 12.00 -12.35 19.16
N LYS A 268 12.25 -13.61 19.52
CA LYS A 268 12.35 -14.03 20.91
C LYS A 268 13.46 -13.27 21.62
N ASP A 269 14.63 -13.21 20.99
CA ASP A 269 15.80 -12.53 21.54
C ASP A 269 15.59 -11.01 21.62
N MET A 270 15.02 -10.42 20.57
CA MET A 270 14.82 -8.96 20.49
C MET A 270 13.71 -8.44 21.41
N THR A 271 12.70 -9.26 21.70
CA THR A 271 11.55 -8.88 22.55
C THR A 271 11.69 -9.37 23.99
N GLY A 272 12.60 -10.32 24.26
CA GLY A 272 12.72 -11.02 25.55
C GLY A 272 11.52 -11.92 25.87
N SER A 273 10.73 -12.29 24.85
CA SER A 273 9.55 -13.14 25.01
C SER A 273 9.93 -14.59 25.32
N LYS A 274 9.00 -15.30 25.96
CA LYS A 274 9.13 -16.71 26.34
C LYS A 274 8.25 -17.58 25.46
N SER A 275 8.51 -18.88 25.50
CA SER A 275 7.64 -19.87 24.84
C SER A 275 6.18 -19.65 25.27
N LYS A 276 5.28 -19.67 24.29
CA LYS A 276 3.83 -19.40 24.38
C LYS A 276 3.43 -17.94 24.60
N ASP A 277 4.37 -17.00 24.69
CA ASP A 277 4.01 -15.59 24.66
C ASP A 277 3.41 -15.22 23.30
N VAL A 278 2.37 -14.38 23.34
CA VAL A 278 1.76 -13.79 22.14
C VAL A 278 2.38 -12.43 21.92
N VAL A 279 2.98 -12.24 20.74
CA VAL A 279 3.54 -10.96 20.31
C VAL A 279 2.59 -10.35 19.29
N LYS A 280 1.95 -9.24 19.66
CA LYS A 280 1.28 -8.35 18.71
C LYS A 280 2.31 -7.45 18.08
N TYR A 281 2.23 -7.22 16.77
CA TYR A 281 3.21 -6.39 16.08
C TYR A 281 2.66 -5.65 14.86
N TYR A 282 3.33 -4.57 14.50
CA TYR A 282 3.29 -3.95 13.18
C TYR A 282 4.71 -3.45 12.85
N ILE A 283 4.96 -3.18 11.58
CA ILE A 283 6.27 -2.75 11.10
C ILE A 283 6.15 -1.42 10.39
N THR A 284 7.19 -0.62 10.51
CA THR A 284 7.37 0.55 9.66
C THR A 284 8.69 0.49 8.91
N ALA A 285 8.73 1.10 7.73
CA ALA A 285 9.87 1.18 6.85
C ALA A 285 10.28 2.63 6.73
N THR A 286 11.38 3.02 7.38
CA THR A 286 11.84 4.40 7.35
C THR A 286 12.84 4.59 6.21
N ARG A 287 12.48 5.45 5.27
CA ARG A 287 13.32 5.88 4.17
C ARG A 287 14.53 6.68 4.67
N ASP A 288 15.66 6.55 3.99
CA ASP A 288 16.79 7.46 4.18
C ASP A 288 16.67 8.71 3.31
N ASN A 289 16.03 9.76 3.83
CA ASN A 289 15.93 11.05 3.14
C ASN A 289 17.27 11.79 2.98
N GLN A 290 18.35 11.31 3.58
CA GLN A 290 19.71 11.84 3.42
C GLN A 290 20.58 10.93 2.55
N SER A 291 20.00 9.91 1.91
CA SER A 291 20.72 9.06 0.98
C SER A 291 21.32 9.90 -0.15
N ASN A 292 22.59 9.66 -0.45
CA ASN A 292 23.27 10.24 -1.60
C ASN A 292 23.01 9.42 -2.88
N THR A 293 22.41 8.23 -2.77
CA THR A 293 22.14 7.33 -3.90
C THR A 293 20.70 7.45 -4.40
N ASP A 294 19.75 7.79 -3.53
CA ASP A 294 18.35 8.03 -3.89
C ASP A 294 18.02 9.52 -3.74
N THR A 295 18.19 10.26 -4.84
CA THR A 295 17.91 11.71 -4.89
C THR A 295 16.46 12.03 -5.22
N THR A 296 15.73 11.11 -5.85
CA THR A 296 14.36 11.30 -6.38
C THR A 296 13.34 11.70 -5.32
N PHE A 297 13.49 11.19 -4.10
CA PHE A 297 12.54 11.49 -3.02
C PHE A 297 13.19 12.11 -1.77
N LYS A 298 14.29 12.84 -1.99
CA LYS A 298 14.88 13.71 -0.97
C LYS A 298 13.83 14.70 -0.47
N ASN A 299 13.76 14.90 0.85
CA ASN A 299 12.82 15.81 1.52
C ASN A 299 11.32 15.42 1.45
N ALA A 300 10.98 14.16 1.15
CA ALA A 300 9.60 13.68 1.27
C ALA A 300 8.99 14.06 2.64
N PRO A 301 7.80 14.71 2.70
CA PRO A 301 7.16 15.06 3.97
C PRO A 301 6.74 13.81 4.76
N TYR A 302 6.54 12.71 4.03
CA TYR A 302 6.28 11.38 4.55
C TYR A 302 7.48 10.49 4.25
N THR A 303 7.97 9.77 5.26
CA THR A 303 9.19 8.97 5.16
C THR A 303 9.02 7.54 5.62
N VAL A 304 7.83 7.16 6.06
CA VAL A 304 7.61 5.94 6.83
C VAL A 304 6.47 5.13 6.23
N ALA A 305 6.73 4.06 5.49
CA ALA A 305 5.67 3.15 5.07
C ALA A 305 5.28 2.19 6.21
N TYR A 306 4.05 1.68 6.19
CA TYR A 306 3.52 0.78 7.22
C TYR A 306 3.21 -0.61 6.67
N TYR A 307 3.45 -1.63 7.50
CA TYR A 307 2.96 -2.98 7.33
C TYR A 307 2.27 -3.46 8.63
N PRO A 308 1.01 -3.94 8.59
CA PRO A 308 0.11 -3.99 7.44
C PRO A 308 -0.14 -2.60 6.82
N ALA A 309 -0.38 -2.55 5.50
CA ALA A 309 -0.61 -1.29 4.81
C ALA A 309 -1.81 -0.55 5.41
N TYR A 310 -1.57 0.70 5.81
CA TYR A 310 -2.51 1.57 6.50
C TYR A 310 -2.02 2.99 6.24
N TYR A 311 -2.83 3.96 5.75
CA TYR A 311 -2.71 5.39 6.13
C TYR A 311 -3.54 6.40 5.31
N ALA A 312 -3.71 7.59 5.92
CA ALA A 312 -3.85 8.92 5.30
C ALA A 312 -3.00 10.06 5.98
N HIS A 313 -1.96 9.78 6.80
CA HIS A 313 -1.23 10.80 7.57
C HIS A 313 0.23 10.43 7.97
N PRO A 314 1.09 11.41 8.30
CA PRO A 314 2.53 11.19 8.42
C PRO A 314 3.06 10.90 9.84
N SER A 315 2.24 10.46 10.79
CA SER A 315 2.77 10.19 12.13
C SER A 315 3.72 8.99 12.08
N PRO A 316 4.96 9.08 12.61
CA PRO A 316 5.90 7.96 12.68
C PRO A 316 5.51 6.91 13.75
N ALA A 317 4.56 7.22 14.63
CA ALA A 317 4.04 6.29 15.62
C ALA A 317 2.51 6.37 15.70
N LEU A 318 1.88 5.20 15.72
CA LEU A 318 0.44 5.06 15.90
C LEU A 318 0.07 5.24 17.38
N THR A 319 -1.13 5.76 17.65
CA THR A 319 -1.74 5.65 18.98
C THR A 319 -1.95 4.16 19.31
N LYS A 320 -2.09 3.83 20.61
CA LYS A 320 -2.36 2.45 21.04
C LYS A 320 -3.57 1.85 20.32
N GLU A 321 -4.66 2.61 20.18
CA GLU A 321 -5.87 2.13 19.51
C GLU A 321 -5.63 1.83 18.02
N GLN A 322 -4.90 2.70 17.33
CA GLN A 322 -4.54 2.49 15.93
C GLN A 322 -3.59 1.29 15.76
N ALA A 323 -2.60 1.16 16.64
CA ALA A 323 -1.68 0.03 16.64
C ALA A 323 -2.44 -1.29 16.87
N ASP A 324 -3.31 -1.35 17.88
CA ASP A 324 -4.12 -2.54 18.19
C ASP A 324 -5.07 -2.93 17.04
N ARG A 325 -5.49 -1.95 16.21
CA ARG A 325 -6.37 -2.16 15.06
C ARG A 325 -5.68 -2.82 13.87
N ILE A 326 -4.41 -2.48 13.64
CA ILE A 326 -3.65 -3.00 12.48
C ILE A 326 -2.71 -4.15 12.85
N ALA A 327 -2.46 -4.36 14.15
CA ALA A 327 -1.46 -5.31 14.60
C ALA A 327 -1.80 -6.74 14.17
N LEU A 328 -0.78 -7.43 13.68
CA LEU A 328 -0.80 -8.87 13.52
C LEU A 328 -0.37 -9.54 14.84
N SER A 329 -0.64 -10.83 14.98
CA SER A 329 -0.25 -11.61 16.16
C SER A 329 0.53 -12.84 15.74
N LEU A 330 1.57 -13.17 16.51
CA LEU A 330 2.28 -14.44 16.43
C LEU A 330 2.51 -15.01 17.83
N THR A 331 2.68 -16.32 17.91
CA THR A 331 2.98 -17.03 19.17
C THR A 331 4.39 -17.59 19.11
N ILE A 332 5.18 -17.30 20.14
CA ILE A 332 6.55 -17.78 20.29
C ILE A 332 6.55 -19.25 20.66
N LYS A 333 7.41 -20.06 20.01
CA LYS A 333 7.60 -21.46 20.42
C LYS A 333 8.64 -21.61 21.51
#